data_AF-A0A835EIX0-F1
#
_entry.id   AF-A0A835EIX0-F1
#
_cell.length_a   1.000
_cell.length_b   1.000
_cell.length_c   1.000
_cell.angle_alpha   90.00
_cell.angle_beta   90.00
_cell.angle_gamma   90.00
#
_symmetry.space_group_name_H-M   'P 1'
#
loop_
_entity.id
_entity.type
_entity.pdbx_description
1 polymer ?
#
loop_
_entity_poly.entity_id
_entity_poly.type
_entity_poly.pdbx_seq_one_letter_code
_entity_poly.pdbx_strand_id
1 'polypeptide(L)'
;MGLGSVPTYKETFEWALNMPDMVLASGEVGRFLNDLASYKVGKRKKDVASTLECYMEEHDATGEEAFAAVTRMKELAWRRINRACLEMDPALLRPAQFAVVDLARSMEFIYLGGSRDAYTFDSNLKDSVTSLFLKPVVPAARPKPL
;
A
#
# COMPACT_ATOMS: atom_id res chain seq x y z
N MET A 1 -13.90 -3.34 -13.41
CA MET A 1 -14.12 -3.45 -11.95
C MET A 1 -15.51 -2.93 -11.66
N GLY A 2 -16.38 -3.76 -11.08
CA GLY A 2 -17.80 -3.44 -10.88
C GLY A 2 -18.11 -3.21 -9.41
N LEU A 3 -18.79 -2.11 -9.10
CA LEU A 3 -19.50 -1.86 -7.85
C LEU A 3 -20.56 -0.79 -8.09
N GLY A 4 -21.83 -1.18 -7.97
CA GLY A 4 -23.02 -0.40 -8.36
C GLY A 4 -23.43 0.73 -7.41
N SER A 5 -22.50 1.31 -6.65
CA SER A 5 -22.78 2.42 -5.71
C SER A 5 -21.65 3.45 -5.59
N VAL A 6 -20.61 3.35 -6.43
CA VAL A 6 -19.49 4.29 -6.56
C VAL A 6 -19.71 5.07 -7.86
N PRO A 7 -19.28 6.35 -7.98
CA PRO A 7 -19.24 7.04 -9.27
C PRO A 7 -18.70 6.12 -10.36
N THR A 8 -19.26 6.24 -11.56
CA THR A 8 -19.00 5.33 -12.67
C THR A 8 -17.50 5.14 -12.88
N TYR A 9 -17.11 3.99 -13.44
CA TYR A 9 -15.71 3.70 -13.78
C TYR A 9 -15.02 4.90 -14.48
N LYS A 10 -15.77 5.58 -15.36
CA LYS A 10 -15.31 6.77 -16.08
C LYS A 10 -15.01 7.94 -15.14
N GLU A 11 -15.94 8.31 -14.27
CA GLU A 11 -15.77 9.44 -13.33
C GLU A 11 -14.61 9.21 -12.35
N THR A 12 -14.46 7.97 -11.86
CA THR A 12 -13.33 7.61 -10.98
C THR A 12 -11.99 7.69 -11.71
N PHE A 13 -11.95 7.21 -12.96
CA PHE A 13 -10.73 7.25 -13.78
C PHE A 13 -10.36 8.69 -14.18
N GLU A 14 -11.33 9.50 -14.63
CA GLU A 14 -11.13 10.92 -14.93
C GLU A 14 -10.68 11.71 -13.70
N TRP A 15 -11.25 11.43 -12.53
CA TRP A 15 -10.79 12.01 -11.27
C TRP A 15 -9.34 11.61 -10.93
N ALA A 16 -8.98 10.33 -11.08
CA ALA A 16 -7.62 9.86 -10.80
C ALA A 16 -6.59 10.53 -11.72
N LEU A 17 -6.95 10.75 -13.00
CA LEU A 17 -6.12 11.50 -13.94
C LEU A 17 -5.92 12.97 -13.53
N ASN A 18 -6.90 13.57 -12.84
CA ASN A 18 -6.85 14.96 -12.39
C ASN A 18 -6.12 15.16 -11.05
N MET A 19 -5.81 14.09 -10.31
CA MET A 19 -5.09 14.14 -9.02
C MET A 19 -3.75 13.39 -9.07
N PRO A 20 -2.83 13.77 -9.99
CA PRO A 20 -1.64 12.98 -10.26
C PRO A 20 -0.72 12.84 -9.04
N ASP A 21 -0.56 13.88 -8.20
CA ASP A 21 0.37 13.80 -7.05
C ASP A 21 -0.05 12.74 -6.03
N MET A 22 -1.35 12.62 -5.71
CA MET A 22 -1.82 11.62 -4.75
C MET A 22 -1.74 10.20 -5.32
N VAL A 23 -2.01 10.04 -6.63
CA VAL A 23 -1.87 8.76 -7.32
C VAL A 23 -0.39 8.35 -7.40
N LEU A 24 0.51 9.28 -7.71
CA LEU A 24 1.95 9.07 -7.72
C LEU A 24 2.45 8.69 -6.32
N ALA A 25 2.02 9.40 -5.28
CA ALA A 25 2.38 9.10 -3.90
C ALA A 25 1.93 7.68 -3.48
N SER A 26 0.76 7.23 -3.92
CA SER A 26 0.31 5.85 -3.70
C SER A 26 1.19 4.82 -4.42
N GLY A 27 1.57 5.10 -5.68
CA GLY A 27 2.51 4.29 -6.43
C GLY A 27 3.90 4.21 -5.78
N GLU A 28 4.40 5.32 -5.27
CA GLU A 28 5.67 5.40 -4.53
C GLU A 28 5.61 4.59 -3.24
N VAL A 29 4.54 4.68 -2.44
CA VAL A 29 4.35 3.82 -1.25
C VAL A 29 4.45 2.35 -1.64
N GLY A 30 3.73 1.92 -2.68
CA GLY A 30 3.75 0.54 -3.16
C GLY A 30 5.13 0.09 -3.63
N ARG A 31 5.81 0.91 -4.45
CA ARG A 31 7.16 0.62 -4.96
C ARG A 31 8.18 0.53 -3.83
N PHE A 32 8.21 1.50 -2.92
CA PHE A 32 9.18 1.50 -1.82
C PHE A 32 8.97 0.32 -0.88
N LEU A 33 7.72 -0.03 -0.56
CA LEU A 33 7.43 -1.21 0.25
C LEU A 33 7.87 -2.51 -0.43
N ASN A 34 7.61 -2.64 -1.74
CA ASN A 34 8.06 -3.79 -2.52
C ASN A 34 9.58 -3.92 -2.50
N ASP A 35 10.30 -2.83 -2.76
CA ASP A 35 11.75 -2.83 -2.83
C ASP A 35 12.40 -3.10 -1.45
N LEU A 36 11.83 -2.52 -0.37
CA LEU A 36 12.26 -2.82 1.01
C LEU A 36 12.09 -4.32 1.34
N ALA A 37 10.96 -4.91 0.94
CA ALA A 37 10.70 -6.34 1.12
C ALA A 37 11.66 -7.21 0.31
N SER A 38 11.88 -6.87 -0.97
CA SER A 38 12.81 -7.59 -1.84
C SER A 38 14.25 -7.50 -1.35
N TYR A 39 14.67 -6.39 -0.73
CA TYR A 39 15.98 -6.29 -0.10
C TYR A 39 16.13 -7.26 1.09
N LYS A 40 15.11 -7.34 1.96
CA LYS A 40 15.14 -8.21 3.15
C LYS A 40 14.96 -9.71 2.87
N VAL A 41 14.03 -10.04 1.98
CA VAL A 41 13.62 -11.43 1.70
C VAL A 41 14.39 -12.01 0.51
N GLY A 42 15.02 -11.15 -0.28
CA GLY A 42 15.74 -11.49 -1.50
C GLY A 42 14.91 -11.22 -2.76
N LYS A 43 15.59 -10.74 -3.81
CA LYS A 43 15.01 -10.52 -5.15
C LYS A 43 15.37 -11.64 -6.11
N ARG A 44 14.67 -11.75 -7.24
CA ARG A 44 15.04 -12.73 -8.28
C ARG A 44 16.25 -12.22 -9.06
N LYS A 45 17.11 -13.16 -9.50
CA LYS A 45 18.37 -12.85 -10.22
C LYS A 45 18.22 -12.02 -11.50
N LYS A 46 17.02 -11.90 -12.06
CA LYS A 46 16.73 -11.15 -13.31
C LYS A 46 15.96 -9.85 -13.05
N ASP A 47 15.71 -9.51 -11.79
CA ASP A 47 15.03 -8.26 -11.46
C ASP A 47 15.99 -7.08 -11.71
N VAL A 48 15.44 -5.99 -12.23
CA VAL A 48 16.16 -4.72 -12.39
C VAL A 48 16.61 -4.16 -11.02
N ALA A 49 17.41 -3.09 -11.04
CA ALA A 49 17.81 -2.41 -9.82
C ALA A 49 16.58 -1.88 -9.06
N SER A 50 16.55 -2.16 -7.76
CA SER A 50 15.57 -1.62 -6.81
C SER A 50 15.96 -0.20 -6.39
N THR A 51 15.00 0.53 -5.80
CA THR A 51 15.25 1.86 -5.24
C THR A 51 16.39 1.85 -4.22
N LEU A 52 16.53 0.78 -3.41
CA LEU A 52 17.64 0.67 -2.47
C LEU A 52 18.98 0.56 -3.19
N GLU A 53 19.08 -0.29 -4.21
CA GLU A 53 20.31 -0.48 -4.97
C GLU A 53 20.71 0.79 -5.72
N CYS A 54 19.74 1.48 -6.33
CA CYS A 54 19.98 2.79 -6.94
C CYS A 54 20.47 3.81 -5.89
N TYR A 55 19.85 3.86 -4.71
CA TYR A 55 20.25 4.78 -3.65
C TYR A 55 21.67 4.49 -3.15
N MET A 56 22.03 3.22 -2.97
CA MET A 56 23.38 2.81 -2.56
C MET A 56 24.42 3.27 -3.58
N GLU A 57 24.15 3.04 -4.88
CA GLU A 57 25.05 3.44 -5.96
C GLU A 57 25.17 4.96 -6.10
N GLU A 58 24.06 5.69 -6.05
CA GLU A 58 24.03 7.15 -6.24
C GLU A 58 24.67 7.93 -5.07
N HIS A 59 24.65 7.36 -3.86
CA HIS A 59 25.07 8.04 -2.64
C HIS A 59 26.28 7.40 -1.94
N ASP A 60 26.89 6.36 -2.52
CA ASP A 60 27.93 5.55 -1.88
C ASP A 60 27.50 5.08 -0.46
N ALA A 61 26.23 4.72 -0.35
CA ALA A 61 25.58 4.44 0.92
C ALA A 61 25.59 2.95 1.24
N THR A 62 25.65 2.64 2.54
CA THR A 62 25.43 1.28 3.04
C THR A 62 23.99 0.83 2.83
N GLY A 63 23.75 -0.48 2.91
CA GLY A 63 22.41 -1.04 2.79
C GLY A 63 21.45 -0.55 3.89
N GLU A 64 21.96 -0.36 5.11
CA GLU A 64 21.20 0.19 6.24
C GLU A 64 20.81 1.65 6.01
N GLU A 65 21.72 2.47 5.49
CA GLU A 65 21.45 3.87 5.15
C GLU A 65 20.42 3.99 4.03
N ALA A 66 20.54 3.16 2.98
CA ALA A 66 19.56 3.09 1.90
C ALA A 66 18.18 2.63 2.42
N PHE A 67 18.14 1.61 3.28
CA PHE A 67 16.90 1.14 3.89
C PHE A 67 16.20 2.23 4.70
N ALA A 68 16.96 2.97 5.52
CA ALA A 68 16.45 4.09 6.29
C ALA A 68 15.96 5.23 5.39
N ALA A 69 16.69 5.57 4.33
CA ALA A 69 16.32 6.60 3.38
C ALA A 69 15.03 6.25 2.63
N VAL A 70 14.92 5.03 2.09
CA VAL A 70 13.71 4.56 1.39
C VAL A 70 12.51 4.48 2.33
N THR A 71 12.71 4.04 3.58
CA THR A 71 11.66 4.09 4.62
C THR A 71 11.17 5.53 4.84
N ARG A 72 12.08 6.51 4.92
CA ARG A 72 11.72 7.92 5.04
C ARG A 72 10.97 8.43 3.80
N MET A 73 11.37 8.03 2.59
CA MET A 73 10.68 8.40 1.35
C MET A 73 9.25 7.85 1.32
N LYS A 74 9.03 6.61 1.78
CA LYS A 74 7.68 6.02 1.97
C LYS A 74 6.83 6.84 2.94
N GLU A 75 7.38 7.24 4.07
CA GLU A 75 6.67 8.10 5.04
C GLU A 75 6.33 9.48 4.46
N LEU A 76 7.23 10.07 3.66
CA LEU A 76 6.95 11.32 2.95
C LEU A 76 5.85 11.18 1.90
N ALA A 77 5.78 10.03 1.20
CA ALA A 77 4.68 9.72 0.29
C ALA A 77 3.34 9.60 1.04
N TRP A 78 3.30 8.91 2.18
CA TRP A 78 2.11 8.88 3.03
C TRP A 78 1.66 10.25 3.51
N ARG A 79 2.59 11.12 3.90
CA ARG A 79 2.27 12.51 4.28
C ARG A 79 1.64 13.29 3.14
N ARG A 80 2.07 13.08 1.90
CA ARG A 80 1.45 13.69 0.71
C ARG A 80 0.02 13.18 0.50
N ILE A 81 -0.22 11.87 0.61
CA ILE A 81 -1.57 11.30 0.56
C ILE A 81 -2.46 11.91 1.65
N ASN A 82 -1.98 11.96 2.89
CA ASN A 82 -2.75 12.50 4.01
C ASN A 82 -3.08 13.98 3.82
N ARG A 83 -2.13 14.80 3.38
CA ARG A 83 -2.37 16.21 3.07
C ARG A 83 -3.38 16.38 1.96
N ALA A 84 -3.24 15.61 0.86
CA ALA A 84 -4.20 15.64 -0.24
C ALA A 84 -5.62 15.31 0.24
N CYS A 85 -5.79 14.29 1.10
CA CYS A 85 -7.09 13.96 1.70
C CYS A 85 -7.68 15.09 2.56
N LEU A 86 -6.85 15.85 3.28
CA LEU A 86 -7.30 16.96 4.14
C LEU A 86 -7.72 18.19 3.32
N GLU A 87 -7.05 18.43 2.19
CA GLU A 87 -7.29 19.57 1.30
C GLU A 87 -8.37 19.28 0.24
N MET A 88 -8.77 18.01 0.09
CA MET A 88 -9.74 17.56 -0.92
C MET A 88 -11.16 18.00 -0.62
N ASP A 89 -11.93 18.26 -1.67
CA ASP A 89 -13.39 18.39 -1.58
C ASP A 89 -13.98 17.11 -0.91
N PRO A 90 -14.77 17.23 0.17
CA PRO A 90 -15.44 16.09 0.80
C PRO A 90 -16.22 15.18 -0.15
N ALA A 91 -16.78 15.72 -1.24
CA ALA A 91 -17.49 14.93 -2.25
C ALA A 91 -16.57 13.95 -2.99
N LEU A 92 -15.28 14.27 -3.11
CA LEU A 92 -14.27 13.46 -3.81
C LEU A 92 -13.50 12.51 -2.87
N LEU A 93 -13.65 12.68 -1.55
CA LEU A 93 -12.91 11.91 -0.56
C LEU A 93 -13.23 10.41 -0.62
N ARG A 94 -14.49 10.02 -0.82
CA ARG A 94 -14.88 8.60 -0.90
C ARG A 94 -14.29 7.91 -2.13
N PRO A 95 -14.41 8.45 -3.36
CA PRO A 95 -13.69 7.93 -4.53
C PRO A 95 -12.17 7.83 -4.31
N ALA A 96 -11.57 8.86 -3.72
CA ALA A 96 -10.15 8.90 -3.41
C ALA A 96 -9.71 7.80 -2.45
N GLN A 97 -10.49 7.60 -1.38
CA GLN A 97 -10.26 6.53 -0.41
C GLN A 97 -10.25 5.18 -1.10
N PHE A 98 -11.29 4.88 -1.87
CA PHE A 98 -11.43 3.59 -2.53
C PHE A 98 -10.36 3.33 -3.60
N ALA A 99 -10.07 4.32 -4.44
CA ALA A 99 -9.19 4.14 -5.60
C ALA A 99 -7.69 4.20 -5.25
N VAL A 100 -7.30 5.03 -4.25
CA VAL A 100 -5.90 5.39 -4.04
C VAL A 100 -5.42 5.04 -2.64
N VAL A 101 -6.18 5.44 -1.60
CA VAL A 101 -5.76 5.25 -0.20
C VAL A 101 -5.84 3.77 0.17
N ASP A 102 -6.94 3.10 -0.15
CA ASP A 102 -7.12 1.67 0.14
C ASP A 102 -6.12 0.81 -0.64
N LEU A 103 -5.74 1.24 -1.85
CA LEU A 103 -4.66 0.61 -2.60
C LEU A 103 -3.32 0.74 -1.85
N ALA A 104 -2.92 1.94 -1.42
CA ALA A 104 -1.70 2.14 -0.64
C ALA A 104 -1.71 1.34 0.69
N ARG A 105 -2.86 1.30 1.38
CA ARG A 105 -3.04 0.51 2.61
C ARG A 105 -2.91 -0.99 2.36
N SER A 106 -3.42 -1.47 1.22
CA SER A 106 -3.28 -2.87 0.84
C SER A 106 -1.80 -3.24 0.65
N MET A 107 -0.98 -2.34 0.08
CA MET A 107 0.47 -2.56 -0.07
C MET A 107 1.19 -2.63 1.27
N GLU A 108 0.83 -1.78 2.23
CA GLU A 108 1.36 -1.87 3.62
C GLU A 108 1.06 -3.23 4.25
N PHE A 109 -0.14 -3.76 4.02
CA PHE A 109 -0.50 -5.10 4.50
C PHE A 109 0.29 -6.19 3.77
N ILE A 110 0.34 -6.15 2.43
CA ILE A 110 0.97 -7.18 1.62
C ILE A 110 2.47 -7.26 1.91
N TYR A 111 3.16 -6.13 1.98
CA TYR A 111 4.61 -6.10 2.22
C TYR A 111 5.00 -5.97 3.70
N LEU A 112 4.03 -5.75 4.61
CA LEU A 112 4.21 -5.59 6.05
C LEU A 112 5.38 -4.65 6.41
N GLY A 113 5.25 -3.37 6.07
CA GLY A 113 6.33 -2.40 6.32
C GLY A 113 7.68 -2.77 5.69
N GLY A 114 7.65 -3.54 4.59
CA GLY A 114 8.84 -4.03 3.89
C GLY A 114 9.51 -5.23 4.54
N SER A 115 8.83 -5.99 5.42
CA SER A 115 9.40 -7.16 6.10
C SER A 115 9.00 -8.51 5.47
N ARG A 116 8.02 -8.52 4.56
CA ARG A 116 7.63 -9.72 3.82
C ARG A 116 7.31 -9.39 2.37
N ASP A 117 7.27 -10.42 1.53
CA ASP A 117 6.70 -10.34 0.19
C ASP A 117 5.56 -11.35 0.06
N ALA A 118 4.33 -10.90 0.34
CA ALA A 118 3.16 -11.76 0.26
C ALA A 118 2.59 -11.92 -1.16
N TYR A 119 3.12 -11.18 -2.15
CA TYR A 119 2.82 -11.41 -3.56
C TYR A 119 3.61 -12.61 -4.10
N THR A 120 4.87 -12.73 -3.72
CA THR A 120 5.73 -13.85 -4.15
C THR A 120 5.53 -15.08 -3.28
N PHE A 121 5.35 -14.90 -1.97
CA PHE A 121 5.23 -15.99 -1.01
C PHE A 121 3.83 -16.01 -0.38
N ASP A 122 2.93 -16.79 -0.98
CA ASP A 122 1.50 -16.90 -0.65
C ASP A 122 1.21 -17.35 0.80
N SER A 123 2.12 -18.12 1.39
CA SER A 123 2.07 -18.55 2.79
C SER A 123 1.86 -17.38 3.76
N ASN A 124 2.35 -16.19 3.41
CA ASN A 124 2.22 -14.98 4.20
C ASN A 124 0.79 -14.40 4.27
N LEU A 125 -0.12 -14.80 3.35
CA LEU A 125 -1.52 -14.36 3.35
C LEU A 125 -2.49 -15.43 3.84
N LYS A 126 -2.04 -16.69 3.96
CA LYS A 126 -2.89 -17.86 4.22
C LYS A 126 -3.79 -17.69 5.45
N ASP A 127 -3.22 -17.21 6.55
CA ASP A 127 -3.97 -17.02 7.81
C ASP A 127 -5.01 -15.90 7.68
N SER A 128 -4.65 -14.80 7.02
CA SER A 128 -5.57 -13.69 6.78
C SER A 128 -6.72 -14.08 5.85
N VAL A 129 -6.43 -14.79 4.76
CA VAL A 129 -7.45 -15.33 3.85
C VAL A 129 -8.38 -16.28 4.60
N THR A 130 -7.82 -17.20 5.39
CA THR A 130 -8.59 -18.15 6.19
C THR A 130 -9.50 -17.41 7.19
N SER A 131 -8.96 -16.42 7.89
CA SER A 131 -9.73 -15.65 8.88
C SER A 131 -10.83 -14.80 8.26
N LEU A 132 -10.59 -14.20 7.09
CA LEU A 132 -11.53 -13.27 6.45
C LEU A 132 -12.63 -13.99 5.67
N PHE A 133 -12.32 -15.12 5.03
CA PHE A 133 -13.22 -15.76 4.07
C PHE A 133 -13.70 -17.15 4.47
N LEU A 134 -13.00 -17.85 5.36
CA LEU A 134 -13.32 -19.25 5.71
C LEU A 134 -13.84 -19.41 7.15
N LYS A 135 -13.46 -18.52 8.07
CA LYS A 135 -13.88 -18.59 9.47
C LYS A 135 -15.07 -17.65 9.73
N PRO A 136 -16.26 -18.16 10.10
CA PRO A 136 -17.36 -17.30 10.50
C PRO A 136 -17.02 -16.56 11.80
N VAL A 137 -17.38 -15.29 11.87
CA VAL A 137 -17.32 -14.53 13.12
C VAL A 137 -18.48 -14.99 14.00
N VAL A 138 -18.17 -15.71 15.08
CA VAL A 138 -19.19 -16.07 16.08
C VAL A 138 -19.50 -14.82 16.90
N PRO A 139 -20.74 -14.32 16.93
CA PRO A 139 -21.10 -13.18 17.75
C PRO A 139 -20.84 -13.51 19.23
N ALA A 140 -20.25 -12.59 19.99
CA ALA A 140 -20.15 -12.72 21.43
C ALA A 140 -21.56 -12.94 22.02
N ALA A 141 -21.71 -13.90 22.93
CA ALA A 141 -22.98 -14.18 23.58
C ALA A 141 -23.49 -12.87 24.23
N ARG A 142 -24.68 -12.41 23.83
CA ARG A 142 -25.32 -11.28 24.50
C ARG A 142 -25.52 -11.66 25.97
N PRO A 143 -25.07 -10.82 26.94
CA PRO A 143 -25.42 -11.06 28.33
C PRO A 143 -26.94 -11.11 28.44
N LYS A 144 -27.47 -12.13 29.13
CA LYS A 144 -28.91 -12.23 29.39
C LYS A 144 -29.34 -10.99 30.17
N PRO A 145 -30.44 -10.31 29.81
CA PRO A 145 -30.98 -9.25 30.64
C PRO A 145 -31.33 -9.82 32.02
N LEU A 146 -31.01 -9.03 33.06
CA LEU A 146 -31.36 -9.29 34.46
C LEU A 146 -32.87 -9.43 34.63
#